data_AF-A0A2U1B600-F1
#
_entry.id   AF-A0A2U1B600-F1
#
_cell.length_a   1.000
_cell.length_b   1.000
_cell.length_c   1.000
_cell.angle_alpha   90.00
_cell.angle_beta   90.00
_cell.angle_gamma   90.00
#
_symmetry.space_group_name_H-M   'P 1'
#
loop_
_entity.id
_entity.type
_entity.pdbx_description
1 polymer ?
#
loop_
_entity_poly.entity_id
_entity_poly.type
_entity_poly.pdbx_seq_one_letter_code
_entity_poly.pdbx_strand_id
1 'polypeptide(L)'
;MKRYLLAIAGLLALASCGSDSADGNYNRAADDDLIESQIDTETKASIDSVARATDEGAILHPLPDTLTTLLQQRQPQAGVAVLTDQTMSNRTRQVDNPVYLRGNLNGNRNPDYAVQVLQNDSIHILAFLDYGTPQVREMKVAAYPSQQLNDRRYSNLQLKLAPQDSLVRNPRQQQFTNLKTDGVSVLDGNRTTLYLLQNNRFIPFDAQQ
;
A
#
# COMPACT_ATOMS: atom_id res chain seq x y z
N MET A 1 -61.40 -28.33 40.10
CA MET A 1 -62.37 -27.30 39.66
C MET A 1 -61.65 -25.96 39.53
N LYS A 2 -61.82 -25.27 38.37
CA LYS A 2 -61.60 -23.82 38.06
C LYS A 2 -60.18 -23.23 38.23
N ARG A 3 -59.66 -22.29 37.43
CA ARG A 3 -59.85 -21.72 36.07
C ARG A 3 -58.61 -20.81 35.84
N TYR A 4 -58.23 -20.63 34.56
CA TYR A 4 -57.11 -19.86 33.99
C TYR A 4 -57.05 -18.35 34.29
N LEU A 5 -55.88 -17.70 34.20
CA LEU A 5 -55.46 -16.78 33.10
C LEU A 5 -54.14 -16.01 33.37
N LEU A 6 -53.31 -15.93 32.32
CA LEU A 6 -52.12 -15.07 32.14
C LEU A 6 -52.48 -13.57 32.01
N ALA A 7 -51.54 -12.67 32.33
CA ALA A 7 -51.35 -11.41 31.60
C ALA A 7 -49.94 -10.80 31.80
N ILE A 8 -49.40 -10.26 30.71
CA ILE A 8 -48.09 -9.60 30.51
C ILE A 8 -48.32 -8.08 30.30
N ALA A 9 -47.26 -7.28 30.49
CA ALA A 9 -46.93 -5.99 29.83
C ALA A 9 -47.18 -4.66 30.59
N GLY A 10 -46.19 -3.76 30.49
CA GLY A 10 -46.39 -2.30 30.60
C GLY A 10 -45.15 -1.49 31.05
N LEU A 11 -44.45 -0.87 30.10
CA LEU A 11 -43.29 0.04 30.25
C LEU A 11 -43.74 1.54 30.21
N LEU A 12 -42.92 2.42 30.81
CA LEU A 12 -42.66 3.87 30.53
C LEU A 12 -43.64 4.98 30.97
N ALA A 13 -43.10 5.97 31.72
CA ALA A 13 -43.16 7.43 31.45
C ALA A 13 -42.25 8.19 32.46
N LEU A 14 -41.12 8.77 32.02
CA LEU A 14 -40.85 10.18 31.62
C LEU A 14 -40.42 11.11 32.78
N ALA A 15 -39.16 11.53 32.73
CA ALA A 15 -38.55 12.56 33.58
C ALA A 15 -38.60 13.93 32.88
N SER A 16 -38.94 14.96 33.66
CA SER A 16 -38.97 16.38 33.32
C SER A 16 -37.68 17.08 33.74
N CYS A 17 -37.21 18.08 32.97
CA CYS A 17 -36.85 19.42 33.46
C CYS A 17 -36.44 20.34 32.28
N GLY A 18 -37.08 21.53 32.20
CA GLY A 18 -36.62 22.70 31.43
C GLY A 18 -35.43 23.38 32.12
N SER A 19 -34.84 24.50 31.70
CA SER A 19 -35.28 25.70 30.97
C SER A 19 -34.02 26.53 30.70
N ASP A 20 -33.90 27.29 29.59
CA ASP A 20 -33.38 28.67 29.69
C ASP A 20 -33.66 29.51 28.43
N SER A 21 -33.84 30.81 28.65
CA SER A 21 -34.17 31.84 27.65
C SER A 21 -33.14 32.98 27.68
N ALA A 22 -33.09 33.75 26.58
CA ALA A 22 -32.67 35.16 26.44
C ALA A 22 -31.32 35.52 25.76
N ASP A 23 -31.48 36.17 24.60
CA ASP A 23 -30.98 37.49 24.17
C ASP A 23 -29.49 37.87 24.12
N GLY A 24 -29.11 38.52 22.99
CA GLY A 24 -28.19 39.67 23.02
C GLY A 24 -27.05 39.70 21.99
N ASN A 25 -27.23 40.47 20.91
CA ASN A 25 -26.18 40.97 19.99
C ASN A 25 -25.62 42.31 20.51
N TYR A 26 -24.30 42.57 20.44
CA TYR A 26 -23.65 43.83 20.00
C TYR A 26 -22.11 43.71 19.94
N ASN A 27 -21.57 43.89 18.73
CA ASN A 27 -20.31 44.55 18.33
C ASN A 27 -19.13 44.71 19.34
N ARG A 28 -17.97 44.13 18.98
CA ARG A 28 -16.65 44.78 19.15
C ARG A 28 -15.82 44.58 17.88
N ALA A 29 -15.20 45.68 17.46
CA ALA A 29 -14.63 45.93 16.15
C ALA A 29 -13.27 45.27 15.89
N ALA A 30 -13.02 45.07 14.59
CA ALA A 30 -11.75 45.08 13.84
C ALA A 30 -10.42 44.84 14.58
N ASP A 31 -9.69 43.81 14.13
CA ASP A 31 -8.38 44.06 13.53
C ASP A 31 -8.07 43.00 12.46
N ASP A 32 -7.57 43.50 11.33
CA ASP A 32 -6.97 42.77 10.21
C ASP A 32 -5.62 42.14 10.63
N ASP A 33 -5.10 41.27 9.77
CA ASP A 33 -3.72 40.78 9.72
C ASP A 33 -3.30 39.68 10.71
N LEU A 34 -3.34 38.41 10.26
CA LEU A 34 -2.14 37.65 9.84
C LEU A 34 -2.45 36.16 9.70
N ILE A 35 -2.10 35.62 8.53
CA ILE A 35 -1.90 34.20 8.29
C ILE A 35 -0.83 33.70 9.26
N GLU A 36 -1.15 32.77 10.17
CA GLU A 36 -0.14 31.86 10.70
C GLU A 36 -0.70 30.48 11.06
N SER A 37 0.05 29.50 10.59
CA SER A 37 -0.13 28.05 10.64
C SER A 37 -0.63 27.48 11.97
N GLN A 38 -1.53 26.50 11.90
CA GLN A 38 -1.49 25.32 12.78
C GLN A 38 -2.35 24.18 12.19
N ILE A 39 -1.82 23.55 11.14
CA ILE A 39 -2.20 22.19 10.75
C ILE A 39 -1.40 21.27 11.67
N ASP A 40 -1.95 20.95 12.83
CA ASP A 40 -1.33 19.98 13.73
C ASP A 40 -1.65 18.56 13.22
N THR A 41 -0.77 18.06 12.35
CA THR A 41 -0.85 16.71 11.76
C THR A 41 -0.16 15.71 12.68
N GLU A 42 -0.80 15.27 13.75
CA GLU A 42 -0.36 14.07 14.49
C GLU A 42 -1.54 13.21 14.94
N THR A 43 -2.31 12.66 13.98
CA THR A 43 -3.18 11.51 14.27
C THR A 43 -2.45 10.22 13.88
N LYS A 44 -1.68 9.67 14.82
CA LYS A 44 -1.12 8.30 14.75
C LYS A 44 -2.25 7.29 14.87
N ALA A 45 -2.83 6.90 13.73
CA ALA A 45 -3.80 5.82 13.68
C ALA A 45 -3.09 4.49 13.96
N SER A 46 -3.62 3.70 14.91
CA SER A 46 -3.32 2.28 15.04
C SER A 46 -3.81 1.57 13.77
N ILE A 47 -2.89 0.99 13.00
CA ILE A 47 -3.21 0.36 11.71
C ILE A 47 -3.06 -1.15 11.85
N ASP A 48 -4.19 -1.83 11.79
CA ASP A 48 -4.27 -3.25 11.54
C ASP A 48 -3.69 -3.54 10.15
N SER A 49 -2.51 -4.19 10.13
CA SER A 49 -1.95 -5.02 9.05
C SER A 49 -2.04 -4.51 7.60
N VAL A 50 -2.15 -3.20 7.37
CA VAL A 50 -2.15 -2.60 6.04
C VAL A 50 -1.27 -1.37 6.13
N ALA A 51 0.04 -1.54 5.93
CA ALA A 51 0.94 -0.41 5.73
C ALA A 51 0.25 0.57 4.76
N ARG A 52 0.01 1.81 5.21
CA ARG A 52 -0.44 2.89 4.34
C ARG A 52 0.64 3.04 3.28
N ALA A 53 0.39 2.45 2.11
CA ALA A 53 1.06 2.86 0.89
C ALA A 53 0.82 4.37 0.79
N THR A 54 1.90 5.13 0.85
CA THR A 54 1.88 6.57 0.64
C THR A 54 1.33 6.82 -0.76
N ASP A 55 0.62 7.93 -0.94
CA ASP A 55 0.16 8.40 -2.26
C ASP A 55 1.33 8.87 -3.16
N GLU A 56 2.58 8.55 -2.77
CA GLU A 56 3.80 8.76 -3.54
C GLU A 56 4.08 7.53 -4.40
N GLY A 57 3.34 7.43 -5.50
CA GLY A 57 3.50 6.33 -6.45
C GLY A 57 2.70 6.63 -7.70
N ALA A 58 3.06 7.70 -8.41
CA ALA A 58 2.46 8.03 -9.70
C ALA A 58 2.53 6.83 -10.66
N ILE A 59 1.62 6.74 -11.65
CA ILE A 59 1.79 5.89 -12.84
C ILE A 59 3.14 6.29 -13.43
N LEU A 60 4.20 5.52 -13.16
CA LEU A 60 5.46 5.77 -13.83
C LEU A 60 5.42 5.00 -15.14
N HIS A 61 4.72 5.59 -16.10
CA HIS A 61 4.84 5.27 -17.50
C HIS A 61 5.22 6.57 -18.23
N PRO A 62 6.22 6.55 -19.12
CA PRO A 62 7.01 5.38 -19.55
C PRO A 62 7.99 4.86 -18.48
N LEU A 63 8.55 3.67 -18.69
CA LEU A 63 9.67 3.20 -17.88
C LEU A 63 10.85 4.18 -18.05
N PRO A 64 11.62 4.48 -16.98
CA PRO A 64 12.82 5.29 -17.08
C PRO A 64 13.82 4.65 -18.03
N ASP A 65 14.57 5.46 -18.77
CA ASP A 65 15.58 4.99 -19.73
C ASP A 65 16.58 4.01 -19.09
N THR A 66 16.98 4.25 -17.84
CA THR A 66 17.84 3.35 -17.06
C THR A 66 17.23 1.96 -16.94
N LEU A 67 15.95 1.88 -16.53
CA LEU A 67 15.28 0.60 -16.35
C LEU A 67 14.99 -0.09 -17.69
N THR A 68 14.62 0.68 -18.71
CA THR A 68 14.46 0.19 -20.08
C THR A 68 15.76 -0.43 -20.60
N THR A 69 16.90 0.24 -20.42
CA THR A 69 18.22 -0.25 -20.82
C THR A 69 18.60 -1.52 -20.07
N LEU A 70 18.38 -1.56 -18.76
CA LEU A 70 18.66 -2.75 -17.94
C LEU A 70 17.85 -3.96 -18.39
N LEU A 71 16.55 -3.78 -18.68
CA LEU A 71 15.69 -4.83 -19.20
C LEU A 71 16.16 -5.33 -20.57
N GLN A 72 16.52 -4.43 -21.49
CA GLN A 72 17.04 -4.82 -22.80
C GLN A 72 18.35 -5.62 -22.70
N GLN A 73 19.24 -5.24 -21.77
CA GLN A 73 20.54 -5.88 -21.60
C GLN A 73 20.46 -7.23 -20.88
N ARG A 74 19.61 -7.34 -19.85
CA ARG A 74 19.57 -8.51 -18.96
C ARG A 74 18.42 -9.47 -19.26
N GLN A 75 17.32 -8.96 -19.79
CA GLN A 75 16.06 -9.68 -20.01
C GLN A 75 15.52 -9.45 -21.44
N PRO A 76 16.31 -9.70 -22.50
CA PRO A 76 15.93 -9.34 -23.88
C PRO A 76 14.70 -10.08 -24.41
N GLN A 77 14.34 -11.21 -23.79
CA GLN A 77 13.17 -12.02 -24.15
C GLN A 77 11.95 -11.72 -23.27
N ALA A 78 12.09 -10.88 -22.24
CA ALA A 78 11.01 -10.54 -21.33
C ALA A 78 10.25 -9.32 -21.84
N GLY A 79 8.92 -9.43 -21.89
CA GLY A 79 8.07 -8.26 -22.12
C GLY A 79 7.75 -7.58 -20.79
N VAL A 80 7.65 -6.26 -20.77
CA VAL A 80 7.03 -5.57 -19.63
C VAL A 80 5.60 -6.07 -19.47
N ALA A 81 5.18 -6.38 -18.24
CA ALA A 81 3.86 -6.94 -18.00
C ALA A 81 2.75 -5.95 -18.41
N VAL A 82 1.73 -6.46 -19.08
CA VAL A 82 0.51 -5.69 -19.37
C VAL A 82 -0.46 -5.86 -18.21
N LEU A 83 -0.97 -4.75 -17.68
CA LEU A 83 -1.93 -4.74 -16.57
C LEU A 83 -3.37 -4.75 -17.10
N THR A 84 -4.29 -5.38 -16.38
CA THR A 84 -5.73 -5.38 -16.76
C THR A 84 -6.43 -4.08 -16.34
N ASP A 85 -7.53 -3.71 -17.01
CA ASP A 85 -8.32 -2.54 -16.63
C ASP A 85 -8.83 -2.60 -15.18
N GLN A 86 -9.20 -3.77 -14.66
CA GLN A 86 -9.60 -3.94 -13.26
C GLN A 86 -8.43 -3.68 -12.30
N THR A 87 -7.24 -4.18 -12.67
CA THR A 87 -5.99 -3.98 -11.95
C THR A 87 -5.54 -2.51 -11.97
N MET A 88 -5.86 -1.78 -13.04
CA MET A 88 -5.67 -0.33 -13.17
C MET A 88 -6.79 0.50 -12.51
N SER A 89 -8.01 -0.05 -12.40
CA SER A 89 -9.23 0.67 -12.04
C SER A 89 -9.72 0.42 -10.62
N ASN A 90 -8.87 -0.06 -9.70
CA ASN A 90 -9.19 -0.09 -8.26
C ASN A 90 -9.18 1.37 -7.72
N ARG A 91 -10.15 2.16 -8.19
CA ARG A 91 -10.28 3.63 -8.19
C ARG A 91 -10.80 4.22 -6.88
N THR A 92 -11.11 3.41 -5.88
CA THR A 92 -11.59 3.94 -4.58
C THR A 92 -10.51 4.71 -3.82
N ARG A 93 -9.24 4.59 -4.25
CA ARG A 93 -8.14 5.52 -3.97
C ARG A 93 -7.40 5.65 -5.30
N GLN A 94 -7.20 6.85 -5.83
CA GLN A 94 -6.44 7.10 -7.06
C GLN A 94 -4.94 6.80 -6.84
N VAL A 95 -4.61 5.57 -6.46
CA VAL A 95 -3.23 5.08 -6.41
C VAL A 95 -3.08 4.24 -7.66
N ASP A 96 -2.43 4.86 -8.62
CA ASP A 96 -1.87 4.25 -9.79
C ASP A 96 -1.21 2.91 -9.44
N ASN A 97 -1.51 1.86 -10.19
CA ASN A 97 -0.84 0.57 -10.03
C ASN A 97 0.33 0.51 -11.01
N PRO A 98 1.56 0.87 -10.60
CA PRO A 98 2.63 0.99 -11.54
C PRO A 98 3.14 -0.40 -11.94
N VAL A 99 3.62 -0.52 -13.18
CA VAL A 99 4.30 -1.74 -13.63
C VAL A 99 5.65 -1.91 -12.95
N TYR A 100 6.19 -0.84 -12.35
CA TYR A 100 7.46 -0.85 -11.64
C TYR A 100 7.44 0.05 -10.39
N LEU A 101 8.32 -0.20 -9.45
CA LEU A 101 8.59 0.61 -8.26
C LEU A 101 10.00 1.16 -8.33
N ARG A 102 10.19 2.36 -7.79
CA ARG A 102 11.50 2.94 -7.49
C ARG A 102 11.62 3.09 -5.98
N GLY A 103 12.72 2.66 -5.38
CA GLY A 103 12.91 2.73 -3.92
C GLY A 103 14.35 2.44 -3.51
N ASN A 104 14.59 2.39 -2.21
CA ASN A 104 15.87 2.07 -1.57
C ASN A 104 15.81 0.64 -0.98
N LEU A 105 15.77 -0.36 -1.87
CA LEU A 105 15.55 -1.77 -1.50
C LEU A 105 16.76 -2.40 -0.82
N ASN A 106 17.97 -1.88 -1.09
CA ASN A 106 19.22 -2.35 -0.50
C ASN A 106 19.75 -1.45 0.65
N GLY A 107 19.09 -0.32 0.94
CA GLY A 107 19.43 0.56 2.04
C GLY A 107 20.59 1.54 1.80
N ASN A 108 21.16 1.61 0.58
CA ASN A 108 22.35 2.42 0.31
C ASN A 108 22.08 3.83 -0.25
N ARG A 109 20.81 4.25 -0.34
CA ARG A 109 20.32 5.55 -0.85
C ARG A 109 20.40 5.73 -2.36
N ASN A 110 20.99 4.80 -3.11
CA ASN A 110 20.87 4.80 -4.57
C ASN A 110 19.49 4.26 -4.96
N PRO A 111 18.90 4.76 -6.06
CA PRO A 111 17.61 4.29 -6.50
C PRO A 111 17.69 2.87 -7.09
N ASP A 112 17.02 1.95 -6.44
CA ASP A 112 16.73 0.62 -6.93
C ASP A 112 15.38 0.59 -7.66
N TYR A 113 15.20 -0.40 -8.53
CA TYR A 113 13.95 -0.63 -9.23
C TYR A 113 13.41 -2.02 -8.96
N ALA A 114 12.08 -2.18 -8.93
CA ALA A 114 11.41 -3.47 -9.03
C ALA A 114 10.37 -3.41 -10.17
N VAL A 115 10.31 -4.38 -11.07
CA VAL A 115 9.45 -4.33 -12.26
C VAL A 115 8.76 -5.65 -12.51
N GLN A 116 7.50 -5.57 -12.96
CA GLN A 116 6.74 -6.71 -13.45
C GLN A 116 7.08 -6.97 -14.92
N VAL A 117 7.54 -8.19 -15.22
CA VAL A 117 7.79 -8.64 -16.59
C VAL A 117 7.05 -9.95 -16.85
N LEU A 118 6.52 -10.10 -18.06
CA LEU A 118 5.99 -11.34 -18.57
C LEU A 118 7.14 -12.17 -19.15
N GLN A 119 7.35 -13.36 -18.59
CA GLN A 119 8.31 -14.33 -19.10
C GLN A 119 7.61 -15.68 -19.21
N ASN A 120 7.65 -16.28 -20.41
CA ASN A 120 6.89 -17.48 -20.72
C ASN A 120 5.39 -17.29 -20.40
N ASP A 121 4.90 -17.97 -19.37
CA ASP A 121 3.52 -18.00 -18.88
C ASP A 121 3.33 -17.35 -17.51
N SER A 122 4.37 -16.68 -16.99
CA SER A 122 4.41 -16.19 -15.62
C SER A 122 4.76 -14.70 -15.58
N ILE A 123 4.19 -14.00 -14.60
CA ILE A 123 4.59 -12.65 -14.22
C ILE A 123 5.72 -12.75 -13.22
N HIS A 124 6.91 -12.31 -13.64
CA HIS A 124 8.09 -12.22 -12.80
C HIS A 124 8.21 -10.81 -12.25
N ILE A 125 8.56 -10.70 -10.98
CA ILE A 125 8.94 -9.43 -10.37
C ILE A 125 10.45 -9.47 -10.19
N LEU A 126 11.13 -8.60 -10.92
CA LEU A 126 12.59 -8.48 -10.91
C LEU A 126 12.99 -7.18 -10.24
N ALA A 127 14.00 -7.24 -9.38
CA ALA A 127 14.64 -6.07 -8.79
C ALA A 127 16.00 -5.83 -9.44
N PHE A 128 16.30 -4.56 -9.70
CA PHE A 128 17.58 -4.07 -10.17
C PHE A 128 18.18 -3.19 -9.08
N LEU A 129 19.20 -3.71 -8.40
CA LEU A 129 19.81 -3.10 -7.24
C LEU A 129 21.08 -2.36 -7.64
N ASP A 130 21.13 -1.05 -7.39
CA ASP A 130 22.30 -0.22 -7.60
C ASP A 130 23.13 -0.17 -6.32
N TYR A 131 24.32 -0.76 -6.34
CA TYR A 131 25.25 -0.76 -5.21
C TYR A 131 26.23 0.44 -5.20
N GLY A 132 26.00 1.46 -6.02
CA GLY A 132 26.96 2.54 -6.25
C GLY A 132 28.17 2.07 -7.06
N THR A 133 28.00 0.99 -7.82
CA THR A 133 29.05 0.39 -8.65
C THR A 133 28.62 0.39 -10.11
N PRO A 134 29.55 0.23 -11.07
CA PRO A 134 29.21 0.21 -12.49
C PRO A 134 28.24 -0.92 -12.89
N GLN A 135 28.05 -1.94 -12.06
CA GLN A 135 27.20 -3.08 -12.35
C GLN A 135 25.99 -3.12 -11.43
N VAL A 136 24.83 -2.81 -12.01
CA VAL A 136 23.53 -3.04 -11.36
C VAL A 136 23.28 -4.55 -11.27
N ARG A 137 22.82 -4.98 -10.10
CA ARG A 137 22.54 -6.39 -9.81
C ARG A 137 21.06 -6.70 -10.04
N GLU A 138 20.78 -7.63 -10.94
CA GLU A 138 19.44 -8.18 -11.09
C GLU A 138 19.17 -9.28 -10.04
N MET A 139 17.98 -9.25 -9.44
CA MET A 139 17.51 -10.25 -8.49
C MET A 139 16.03 -10.56 -8.68
N LYS A 140 15.66 -11.83 -8.60
CA LYS A 140 14.26 -12.23 -8.56
C LYS A 140 13.63 -11.86 -7.21
N VAL A 141 12.52 -11.14 -7.25
CA VAL A 141 11.68 -10.88 -6.06
C VAL A 141 10.68 -12.01 -5.89
N ALA A 142 9.89 -12.28 -6.94
CA ALA A 142 8.85 -13.30 -6.93
C ALA A 142 8.45 -13.69 -8.35
N ALA A 143 7.63 -14.74 -8.49
CA ALA A 143 6.95 -15.08 -9.73
C ALA A 143 5.53 -15.58 -9.42
N TYR A 144 4.59 -15.21 -10.27
CA TYR A 144 3.17 -15.53 -10.18
C TYR A 144 2.67 -16.00 -11.55
N PRO A 145 1.64 -16.85 -11.60
CA PRO A 145 1.03 -17.21 -12.89
C PRO A 145 0.45 -15.97 -13.56
N SER A 146 0.62 -15.86 -14.88
CA SER A 146 -0.11 -14.83 -15.65
C SER A 146 -1.57 -15.23 -15.85
N GLN A 147 -2.42 -14.22 -16.02
CA GLN A 147 -3.83 -14.42 -16.38
C GLN A 147 -3.97 -14.36 -17.90
N GLN A 148 -4.76 -15.26 -18.47
CA GLN A 148 -5.07 -15.25 -19.90
C GLN A 148 -6.45 -14.63 -20.12
N LEU A 149 -6.51 -13.60 -20.98
CA LEU A 149 -7.74 -12.95 -21.41
C LEU A 149 -7.63 -12.65 -22.91
N ASN A 150 -8.60 -13.12 -23.70
CA ASN A 150 -8.63 -12.90 -25.16
C ASN A 150 -7.28 -13.20 -25.85
N ASP A 151 -6.71 -14.38 -25.55
CA ASP A 151 -5.42 -14.88 -26.07
C ASP A 151 -4.19 -14.02 -25.73
N ARG A 152 -4.33 -13.07 -24.81
CA ARG A 152 -3.23 -12.26 -24.27
C ARG A 152 -3.01 -12.58 -22.80
N ARG A 153 -1.75 -12.49 -22.38
CA ARG A 153 -1.34 -12.70 -20.98
C ARG A 153 -1.18 -11.36 -20.28
N TYR A 154 -1.71 -11.29 -19.06
CA TYR A 154 -1.74 -10.08 -18.24
C TYR A 154 -1.31 -10.37 -16.81
N SER A 155 -0.85 -9.32 -16.14
CA SER A 155 -0.74 -9.31 -14.69
C SER A 155 -2.03 -8.78 -14.07
N ASN A 156 -2.54 -9.51 -13.09
CA ASN A 156 -3.58 -9.03 -12.18
C ASN A 156 -3.00 -8.43 -10.89
N LEU A 157 -1.67 -8.44 -10.74
CA LEU A 157 -0.98 -8.03 -9.52
C LEU A 157 -0.95 -6.52 -9.38
N GLN A 158 -0.95 -6.05 -8.13
CA GLN A 158 -0.58 -4.68 -7.82
C GLN A 158 0.76 -4.63 -7.10
N LEU A 159 1.62 -3.70 -7.53
CA LEU A 159 2.86 -3.42 -6.83
C LEU A 159 2.70 -2.18 -5.96
N LYS A 160 3.22 -2.25 -4.74
CA LYS A 160 3.33 -1.11 -3.83
C LYS A 160 4.68 -1.11 -3.16
N LEU A 161 5.28 0.07 -3.06
CA LEU A 161 6.46 0.25 -2.23
C LEU A 161 6.02 0.20 -0.77
N ALA A 162 6.72 -0.57 0.05
CA ALA A 162 6.62 -0.47 1.51
C ALA A 162 7.83 0.34 1.98
N PRO A 163 7.66 1.62 2.34
CA PRO A 163 8.79 2.46 2.74
C PRO A 163 9.53 1.88 3.94
N GLN A 164 10.83 2.17 4.03
CA GLN A 164 11.57 2.06 5.27
C GLN A 164 10.79 2.75 6.41
N ASP A 165 10.94 2.24 7.63
CA ASP A 165 10.16 2.67 8.80
C ASP A 165 8.67 2.30 8.80
N SER A 166 8.15 1.64 7.75
CA SER A 166 6.81 1.05 7.80
C SER A 166 6.71 0.07 8.98
N LEU A 167 5.68 0.26 9.81
CA LEU A 167 5.39 -0.64 10.91
C LEU A 167 4.73 -1.91 10.37
N VAL A 168 5.40 -3.05 10.52
CA VAL A 168 4.95 -4.35 10.02
C VAL A 168 4.89 -5.36 11.16
N ARG A 169 3.87 -6.23 11.13
CA ARG A 169 3.69 -7.29 12.13
C ARG A 169 4.37 -8.56 11.66
N ASN A 170 5.39 -9.03 12.38
CA ASN A 170 5.97 -10.35 12.14
C ASN A 170 5.00 -11.42 12.68
N PRO A 171 4.36 -12.25 11.83
CA PRO A 171 3.36 -13.20 12.28
C PRO A 171 3.93 -14.31 13.18
N ARG A 172 5.24 -14.60 13.08
CA ARG A 172 5.90 -15.63 13.89
C ARG A 172 6.27 -15.14 15.28
N GLN A 173 6.71 -13.89 15.39
CA GLN A 173 7.13 -13.29 16.66
C GLN A 173 6.00 -12.53 17.35
N GLN A 174 4.86 -12.33 16.67
CA GLN A 174 3.73 -11.50 17.11
C GLN A 174 4.09 -10.07 17.52
N GLN A 175 5.25 -9.58 17.07
CA GLN A 175 5.77 -8.27 17.36
C GLN A 175 5.67 -7.37 16.13
N PHE A 176 5.47 -6.09 16.38
CA PHE A 176 5.62 -5.06 15.35
C PHE A 176 7.08 -4.64 15.26
N THR A 177 7.57 -4.47 14.06
CA THR A 177 8.92 -3.97 13.78
C THR A 177 8.89 -3.01 12.62
N ASN A 178 9.85 -2.11 12.58
CA ASN A 178 10.02 -1.19 11.46
C ASN A 178 10.87 -1.85 10.37
N LEU A 179 10.55 -1.56 9.12
CA LEU A 179 11.39 -1.95 8.00
C LEU A 179 12.73 -1.20 8.02
N LYS A 180 13.83 -1.93 7.81
CA LYS A 180 15.19 -1.36 7.74
C LYS A 180 15.54 -0.77 6.38
N THR A 181 14.82 -1.19 5.35
CA THR A 181 14.96 -0.78 3.95
C THR A 181 13.58 -0.77 3.32
N ASP A 182 13.44 -0.20 2.13
CA ASP A 182 12.20 -0.34 1.39
C ASP A 182 11.95 -1.82 1.03
N GLY A 183 10.67 -2.18 0.97
CA GLY A 183 10.19 -3.50 0.58
C GLY A 183 9.29 -3.45 -0.65
N VAL A 184 9.13 -4.59 -1.29
CA VAL A 184 8.21 -4.77 -2.42
C VAL A 184 6.96 -5.49 -1.93
N SER A 185 5.84 -4.78 -1.87
CA SER A 185 4.54 -5.39 -1.58
C SER A 185 3.85 -5.79 -2.88
N VAL A 186 3.44 -7.06 -2.95
CA VAL A 186 2.71 -7.63 -4.08
C VAL A 186 1.31 -7.97 -3.61
N LEU A 187 0.30 -7.35 -4.23
CA LEU A 187 -1.10 -7.58 -3.95
C LEU A 187 -1.67 -8.47 -5.06
N ASP A 188 -2.23 -9.61 -4.68
CA ASP A 188 -2.93 -10.54 -5.56
C ASP A 188 -4.32 -10.80 -4.97
N GLY A 189 -5.32 -10.11 -5.53
CA GLY A 189 -6.67 -10.07 -4.97
C GLY A 189 -6.67 -9.55 -3.54
N ASN A 190 -7.03 -10.41 -2.58
CA ASN A 190 -7.09 -10.08 -1.15
C ASN A 190 -5.81 -10.44 -0.38
N ARG A 191 -4.81 -11.01 -1.07
CA ARG A 191 -3.55 -11.41 -0.46
C ARG A 191 -2.49 -10.35 -0.72
N THR A 192 -1.84 -9.88 0.34
CA THR A 192 -0.65 -9.03 0.26
C THR A 192 0.56 -9.82 0.73
N THR A 193 1.61 -9.88 -0.08
CA THR A 193 2.90 -10.46 0.30
C THR A 193 3.98 -9.39 0.25
N LEU A 194 4.60 -9.09 1.39
CA LEU A 194 5.72 -8.17 1.50
C LEU A 194 7.03 -8.92 1.32
N TYR A 195 7.87 -8.51 0.39
CA TYR A 195 9.21 -9.06 0.17
C TYR A 195 10.28 -8.05 0.61
N LEU A 196 11.21 -8.51 1.46
CA LEU A 196 12.36 -7.71 1.89
C LEU A 196 13.67 -8.35 1.41
N LEU A 197 14.66 -7.52 1.09
CA LEU A 197 16.00 -7.99 0.81
C LEU A 197 16.69 -8.42 2.11
N GLN A 198 17.05 -9.69 2.21
CA GLN A 198 17.78 -10.26 3.34
C GLN A 198 18.79 -11.29 2.83
N ASN A 199 20.02 -11.23 3.36
CA ASN A 199 21.10 -12.15 2.97
C ASN A 199 21.22 -12.27 1.44
N ASN A 200 21.06 -11.12 0.76
CA ASN A 200 21.18 -11.03 -0.68
C ASN A 200 20.14 -11.89 -1.45
N ARG A 201 18.92 -12.00 -0.90
CA ARG A 201 17.72 -12.57 -1.55
C ARG A 201 16.47 -11.82 -1.09
N PHE A 202 15.47 -11.71 -1.94
CA PHE A 202 14.16 -11.25 -1.50
C PHE A 202 13.42 -12.41 -0.82
N ILE A 203 12.97 -12.19 0.42
CA ILE A 203 12.29 -13.19 1.23
C ILE A 203 10.92 -12.61 1.65
N PRO A 204 9.83 -13.38 1.54
CA PRO A 204 8.55 -12.99 2.13
C PRO A 204 8.71 -12.67 3.61
N PHE A 205 8.16 -11.55 4.07
CA PHE A 205 8.33 -11.07 5.44
C PHE A 205 7.77 -12.05 6.48
N ASP A 206 6.66 -12.72 6.16
CA ASP A 206 6.06 -13.79 6.96
C ASP A 206 6.88 -15.08 7.01
N ALA A 207 7.84 -15.24 6.09
CA ALA A 207 8.75 -16.38 6.02
C ALA A 207 10.08 -16.16 6.78
N GLN A 208 10.33 -14.96 7.30
CA GLN A 208 11.57 -14.62 8.02
C GLN A 208 11.68 -15.36 9.35
N GLN A 209 12.88 -15.84 9.69
CA GLN A 209 13.18 -16.53 10.95
C GLN A 209 13.79 -15.55 11.95
#